data_AF-A0A928J366-F1
#
_entry.id   AF-A0A928J366-F1
#
_cell.length_a   1.000
_cell.length_b   1.000
_cell.length_c   1.000
_cell.angle_alpha   90.00
_cell.angle_beta   90.00
_cell.angle_gamma   90.00
#
_symmetry.space_group_name_H-M   'P 1'
#
loop_
_entity.id
_entity.type
_entity.pdbx_description
1 polymer ?
#
loop_
_entity_poly.entity_id
_entity_poly.type
_entity_poly.pdbx_seq_one_letter_code
_entity_poly.pdbx_strand_id
1 'polypeptide(L)'
;MSYELSVREGVTNTLVILGKGQEGHLSFTLSVDGEVTRHQKAGDGILECEYLFTPAAGKDKVTVKIERNSEYMPYIYTLKIKFDSIST
;
A
#
# COMPACT_ATOMS: atom_id res chain seq x y z
N MET A 1 9.06 -5.12 5.79
CA MET A 1 9.83 -4.17 4.95
C MET A 1 9.28 -2.78 5.19
N SER A 2 10.11 -1.73 5.19
CA SER A 2 9.72 -0.35 5.48
C SER A 2 10.22 0.58 4.38
N TYR A 3 9.37 1.51 3.93
CA TYR A 3 9.63 2.44 2.84
C TYR A 3 9.19 3.84 3.25
N GLU A 4 9.96 4.86 2.87
CA GLU A 4 9.55 6.26 2.99
C GLU A 4 9.13 6.74 1.60
N LEU A 5 7.86 7.15 1.46
CA LEU A 5 7.30 7.58 0.18
C LEU A 5 6.85 9.04 0.27
N SER A 6 7.18 9.83 -0.75
CA SER A 6 6.70 11.20 -0.89
C SER A 6 5.19 11.21 -1.16
N VAL A 7 4.49 12.11 -0.48
CA VAL A 7 3.04 12.29 -0.57
C VAL A 7 2.67 13.75 -0.77
N ARG A 8 1.40 14.02 -1.09
CA ARG A 8 0.84 15.37 -1.06
C ARG A 8 -0.02 15.55 0.18
N GLU A 9 0.35 16.49 1.04
CA GLU A 9 -0.48 16.89 2.17
C GLU A 9 -1.82 17.48 1.72
N GLY A 10 -2.84 17.39 2.56
CA GLY A 10 -4.13 18.06 2.34
C GLY A 10 -4.97 17.52 1.18
N VAL A 11 -4.53 16.47 0.49
CA VAL A 11 -5.29 15.77 -0.56
C VAL A 11 -5.24 14.26 -0.36
N THR A 12 -6.20 13.55 -0.94
CA THR A 12 -6.20 12.09 -0.93
C THR A 12 -5.10 11.55 -1.85
N ASN A 13 -4.29 10.66 -1.29
CA ASN A 13 -3.23 9.93 -1.98
C ASN A 13 -3.67 8.48 -2.15
N THR A 14 -3.28 7.85 -3.25
CA THR A 14 -3.53 6.42 -3.48
C THR A 14 -2.20 5.68 -3.47
N LEU A 15 -1.96 4.85 -2.45
CA LEU A 15 -0.88 3.87 -2.47
C LEU A 15 -1.31 2.67 -3.32
N VAL A 16 -0.57 2.39 -4.39
CA VAL A 16 -0.76 1.21 -5.23
C VAL A 16 0.34 0.20 -4.94
N ILE A 17 -0.08 -1.02 -4.62
CA ILE A 17 0.77 -2.15 -4.30
C ILE A 17 0.53 -3.23 -5.35
N LEU A 18 1.58 -3.57 -6.11
CA LEU A 18 1.55 -4.69 -7.05
C LEU A 18 2.51 -5.77 -6.59
N GLY A 19 2.04 -7.01 -6.67
CA GLY A 19 2.80 -8.17 -6.26
C GLY A 19 2.31 -9.45 -6.93
N LYS A 20 3.05 -10.53 -6.70
CA LYS A 20 2.67 -11.88 -7.10
C LYS A 20 2.95 -12.84 -5.98
N GLY A 21 2.09 -13.83 -5.77
CA GLY A 21 2.33 -14.92 -4.84
C GLY A 21 1.67 -16.21 -5.32
N GLN A 22 1.34 -17.06 -4.37
CA GLN A 22 0.67 -18.33 -4.65
C GLN A 22 -0.79 -18.11 -5.03
N GLU A 23 -1.31 -18.91 -5.95
CA GLU A 23 -2.74 -18.97 -6.24
C GLU A 23 -3.54 -19.38 -4.99
N GLY A 24 -4.78 -18.90 -4.89
CA GLY A 24 -5.70 -19.21 -3.81
C GLY A 24 -5.69 -18.21 -2.65
N HIS A 25 -4.51 -17.86 -2.11
CA HIS A 25 -4.41 -16.99 -0.94
C HIS A 25 -3.20 -16.07 -1.04
N LEU A 26 -3.40 -14.76 -0.91
CA LEU A 26 -2.35 -13.76 -0.68
C LEU A 26 -2.71 -12.99 0.60
N SER A 27 -1.76 -12.85 1.54
CA SER A 27 -2.02 -12.13 2.79
C SER A 27 -0.80 -11.39 3.29
N PHE A 28 -1.00 -10.12 3.66
CA PHE A 28 0.00 -9.26 4.28
C PHE A 28 -0.66 -8.23 5.19
N THR A 29 0.13 -7.62 6.07
CA THR A 29 -0.29 -6.48 6.88
C THR A 29 0.36 -5.23 6.30
N LEU A 30 -0.45 -4.21 6.04
CA LEU A 30 -0.02 -2.88 5.62
C LEU A 30 -0.06 -1.96 6.84
N SER A 31 0.96 -1.12 7.00
CA SER A 31 0.86 0.05 7.86
C SER A 31 1.29 1.32 7.12
N VAL A 32 0.49 2.36 7.22
CA VAL A 32 0.79 3.69 6.67
C VAL A 32 0.75 4.67 7.84
N ASP A 33 1.91 5.25 8.18
CA ASP A 33 2.06 6.18 9.31
C ASP A 33 1.51 5.64 10.67
N GLY A 34 1.56 4.32 10.85
CA GLY A 34 1.09 3.66 12.07
C GLY A 34 -0.38 3.24 12.04
N GLU A 35 -1.17 3.69 11.06
CA GLU A 35 -2.46 3.08 10.77
C GLU A 35 -2.23 1.69 10.17
N VAL A 36 -2.89 0.66 10.67
CA VAL A 36 -2.63 -0.74 10.31
C VAL A 36 -3.87 -1.36 9.66
N THR A 37 -3.68 -2.00 8.51
CA THR A 37 -4.74 -2.66 7.76
C THR A 37 -4.29 -4.05 7.35
N ARG A 38 -5.17 -5.05 7.51
CA ARG A 38 -4.91 -6.43 7.07
C ARG A 38 -5.48 -6.63 5.69
N HIS A 39 -4.65 -7.10 4.75
CA HIS A 39 -5.07 -7.41 3.39
C HIS A 39 -5.05 -8.91 3.15
N GLN A 40 -6.16 -9.42 2.60
CA GLN A 40 -6.30 -10.78 2.13
C GLN A 40 -6.97 -10.77 0.76
N LYS A 41 -6.36 -11.43 -0.22
CA LYS A 41 -6.92 -11.60 -1.55
C LYS A 41 -6.87 -13.07 -1.93
N ALA A 42 -8.01 -13.63 -2.30
CA ALA A 42 -8.07 -14.92 -2.98
C ALA A 42 -8.03 -14.70 -4.49
N GLY A 43 -7.41 -15.61 -5.25
CA GLY A 43 -7.39 -15.51 -6.71
C GLY A 43 -6.19 -16.15 -7.38
N ASP A 44 -5.87 -15.63 -8.56
CA ASP A 44 -4.84 -16.09 -9.51
C ASP A 44 -3.38 -15.83 -9.08
N GLY A 45 -3.15 -15.54 -7.80
CA GLY A 45 -1.82 -15.20 -7.29
C GLY A 45 -1.33 -13.82 -7.71
N ILE A 46 -2.14 -12.97 -8.35
CA ILE A 46 -1.80 -11.58 -8.66
C ILE A 46 -2.34 -10.65 -7.56
N LEU A 47 -1.45 -9.88 -6.93
CA LEU A 47 -1.83 -8.81 -6.02
C LEU A 47 -1.91 -7.49 -6.79
N GLU A 48 -3.09 -6.89 -6.75
CA GLU A 48 -3.30 -5.49 -7.09
C GLU A 48 -4.15 -4.90 -5.97
N CYS A 49 -3.59 -3.94 -5.24
CA CYS A 49 -4.25 -3.31 -4.11
C CYS A 49 -4.05 -1.80 -4.19
N GLU A 50 -5.13 -1.07 -3.94
CA GLU A 50 -5.10 0.38 -3.80
C GLU A 50 -5.54 0.73 -2.38
N TYR A 51 -4.78 1.61 -1.72
CA TYR A 51 -5.06 2.10 -0.37
C TYR A 51 -5.14 3.63 -0.41
N LEU A 52 -6.31 4.15 -0.06
CA LEU A 52 -6.59 5.58 -0.02
C LEU A 52 -6.28 6.13 1.37
N PHE A 53 -5.51 7.22 1.43
CA PHE A 53 -5.21 7.90 2.68
C PHE A 53 -4.99 9.39 2.44
N THR A 54 -5.25 10.20 3.46
CA THR A 54 -5.01 11.65 3.42
C THR A 54 -3.98 12.00 4.48
N PRO A 55 -2.75 12.36 4.10
CA PRO A 55 -1.73 12.78 5.05
C PRO A 55 -2.16 14.01 5.85
N ALA A 56 -1.79 14.05 7.13
CA ALA A 56 -1.98 15.24 7.96
C ALA A 56 -1.24 16.46 7.37
N ALA A 57 -1.72 17.66 7.69
CA ALA A 57 -1.02 18.90 7.33
C ALA A 57 0.42 18.89 7.90
N GLY A 58 1.36 19.38 7.11
CA GLY A 58 2.80 19.36 7.36
C GLY A 58 3.51 18.06 6.99
N LYS A 59 2.82 17.06 6.41
CA LYS A 59 3.44 15.78 6.01
C LYS A 59 3.65 15.69 4.51
N ASP A 60 4.90 15.81 4.07
CA ASP A 60 5.36 15.60 2.69
C ASP A 60 5.82 14.15 2.42
N LYS A 61 5.88 13.34 3.47
CA LYS A 61 6.29 11.92 3.42
C LYS A 61 5.45 11.06 4.37
N VAL A 62 5.31 9.79 4.02
CA VAL A 62 4.75 8.75 4.89
C VAL A 62 5.66 7.53 4.98
N THR A 63 5.60 6.85 6.11
CA THR A 63 6.23 5.55 6.30
C THR A 63 5.24 4.45 5.95
N VAL A 64 5.56 3.67 4.92
CA VAL A 64 4.82 2.46 4.53
C VAL A 64 5.56 1.23 5.02
N LYS A 65 4.90 0.41 5.83
CA LYS A 65 5.40 -0.90 6.27
C LYS A 65 4.54 -2.01 5.70
N ILE A 66 5.21 -3.03 5.15
CA ILE A 66 4.56 -4.27 4.71
C ILE A 66 5.16 -5.40 5.52
N GLU A 67 4.30 -6.08 6.27
CA GLU A 67 4.68 -7.13 7.20
C GLU A 67 4.11 -8.47 6.77
N ARG A 68 4.93 -9.51 6.96
CA ARG A 68 4.53 -10.89 6.75
C ARG A 68 3.59 -11.29 7.87
N ASN A 69 2.37 -11.68 7.53
CA ASN A 69 1.39 -12.20 8.50
C ASN A 69 0.91 -13.63 8.17
N SER A 70 1.47 -14.24 7.12
CA SER A 70 1.16 -15.60 6.69
C SER A 70 2.31 -16.21 5.88
N GLU A 71 2.23 -17.52 5.62
CA GLU A 71 3.12 -18.17 4.64
C GLU A 71 2.86 -17.69 3.20
N TYR A 72 1.64 -17.24 2.92
CA TYR A 72 1.13 -16.73 1.64
C TYR A 72 1.45 -15.25 1.36
N MET A 73 2.61 -14.78 1.80
CA MET A 73 3.00 -13.39 1.57
C MET A 73 3.36 -13.19 0.08
N PRO A 74 2.73 -12.22 -0.61
CA PRO A 74 3.10 -11.90 -1.98
C PRO A 74 4.50 -11.28 -2.05
N TYR A 75 5.25 -11.61 -3.09
CA TYR A 75 6.41 -10.85 -3.53
C TYR A 75 5.96 -9.52 -4.11
N ILE A 76 6.27 -8.43 -3.42
CA ILE A 76 5.92 -7.06 -3.83
C ILE A 76 7.00 -6.53 -4.77
N TYR A 77 6.64 -6.23 -6.01
CA TYR A 77 7.56 -5.70 -7.01
C TYR A 77 7.26 -4.24 -7.40
N THR A 78 6.14 -3.67 -6.95
CA THR A 78 5.86 -2.24 -7.14
C THR A 78 5.15 -1.65 -5.95
N LEU A 79 5.67 -0.50 -5.51
CA LEU A 79 5.03 0.43 -4.59
C LEU A 79 5.07 1.81 -5.23
N LYS A 80 3.90 2.43 -5.42
CA LYS A 80 3.81 3.78 -6.00
C LYS A 80 2.69 4.58 -5.34
N ILE A 81 2.89 5.89 -5.22
CA ILE A 81 1.82 6.82 -4.85
C ILE A 81 1.28 7.44 -6.14
N LYS A 82 -0.04 7.38 -6.32
CA LYS A 82 -0.77 8.21 -7.29
C LYS A 82 -1.41 9.37 -6.53
N PHE A 83 -1.47 10.51 -7.21
CA PHE A 83 -2.20 11.69 -6.77
C PHE A 83 -3.28 11.95 -7.79
N ASP A 84 -4.49 12.28 -7.36
CA ASP A 84 -5.46 12.84 -8.29
C ASP A 84 -4.90 14.14 -8.87
N SER A 85 -5.03 14.32 -10.18
CA SER A 85 -4.69 15.60 -10.81
C SER A 85 -5.71 16.63 -10.31
N ILE A 86 -5.23 17.67 -9.62
CA ILE A 86 -6.04 18.87 -9.40
C ILE A 86 -6.31 19.41 -10.80
N SER A 87 -7.55 19.26 -11.28
CA SER A 87 -8.00 19.97 -12.47
C SER A 87 -8.08 21.43 -12.06
N THR A 88 -7.09 22.23 -12.46
CA THR A 88 -7.15 23.70 -12.35
C THR A 88 -8.34 24.26 -13.10
#